data_AF-A0A0R0E977-F1
#
_entry.id   AF-A0A0R0E977-F1
#
_cell.length_a   1.000
_cell.length_b   1.000
_cell.length_c   1.000
_cell.angle_alpha   90.00
_cell.angle_beta   90.00
_cell.angle_gamma   90.00
#
_symmetry.space_group_name_H-M   'P 1'
#
loop_
_entity.id
_entity.type
_entity.pdbx_description
1 polymer ?
#
loop_
_entity_poly.entity_id
_entity_poly.type
_entity_poly.pdbx_seq_one_letter_code
_entity_poly.pdbx_strand_id
1 'polypeptide(L)'
;NVTNYFMNYVVKNPCRDSSMTGHRWVSEILNGHPICCYQMFRMKKLVFLELCDILESKYNLKKTRNVSIYGKVGLFFYIETIYRHLHSVLEAVCMFAKDIIKPVDPSFRDTLDEILKDARYRPYFRDCIGAIDGTHIRVCVPSHLQGVYSGRKGYTTTNVMIVCDFSMCFTFVWADILEALRKPALHFPHPPQGT
;
A
#
# COMPACT_ATOMS: atom_id res chain seq x y z
N ASN A 1 13.18 13.61 -26.62
CA ASN A 1 14.60 13.21 -26.63
C ASN A 1 14.70 11.79 -27.21
N VAL A 2 15.26 11.66 -28.41
CA VAL A 2 15.37 10.38 -29.15
C VAL A 2 16.18 9.33 -28.39
N THR A 3 17.21 9.76 -27.65
CA THR A 3 18.06 8.86 -26.86
C THR A 3 17.28 8.17 -25.75
N ASN A 4 16.37 8.88 -25.07
CA ASN A 4 15.55 8.30 -24.01
C ASN A 4 14.52 7.30 -24.58
N TYR A 5 13.99 7.56 -25.78
CA TYR A 5 13.15 6.60 -26.49
C TYR A 5 13.96 5.35 -26.90
N PHE A 6 15.15 5.52 -27.47
CA PHE A 6 15.98 4.39 -27.88
C PHE A 6 16.37 3.49 -26.70
N MET A 7 16.73 4.07 -25.55
CA MET A 7 17.07 3.30 -24.34
C MET A 7 15.86 2.57 -23.74
N ASN A 8 14.67 3.18 -23.74
CA ASN A 8 13.48 2.55 -23.16
C ASN A 8 12.84 1.49 -24.07
N TYR A 9 13.00 1.60 -25.40
CA TYR A 9 12.25 0.78 -26.36
C TYR A 9 13.11 -0.11 -27.28
N VAL A 10 14.35 0.29 -27.59
CA VAL A 10 15.23 -0.46 -28.52
C VAL A 10 16.23 -1.32 -27.75
N VAL A 11 16.87 -0.76 -26.73
CA VAL A 11 17.79 -1.51 -25.85
C VAL A 11 16.97 -2.25 -24.79
N LYS A 12 16.50 -3.45 -25.12
CA LYS A 12 15.80 -4.30 -24.15
C LYS A 12 16.82 -4.90 -23.18
N ASN A 13 16.80 -4.46 -21.94
CA ASN A 13 17.52 -5.15 -20.86
C ASN A 13 17.00 -6.59 -20.75
N PRO A 14 17.87 -7.60 -20.70
CA PRO A 14 17.48 -8.97 -20.41
C PRO A 14 16.61 -9.02 -19.14
N CYS A 15 15.54 -9.81 -19.18
CA CYS A 15 14.64 -10.00 -18.05
C CYS A 15 14.77 -11.45 -17.57
N ARG A 16 14.87 -11.65 -16.24
CA ARG A 16 15.05 -12.97 -15.60
C ARG A 16 16.33 -13.70 -16.06
N ASP A 17 17.42 -12.97 -16.18
CA ASP A 17 18.77 -13.47 -16.48
C ASP A 17 19.52 -14.01 -15.25
N SER A 18 18.93 -13.91 -14.05
CA SER A 18 19.47 -14.52 -12.84
C SER A 18 19.73 -16.02 -13.05
N SER A 19 20.94 -16.47 -12.69
CA SER A 19 21.32 -17.88 -12.68
C SER A 19 20.55 -18.70 -11.63
N MET A 20 19.85 -18.02 -10.71
CA MET A 20 18.99 -18.63 -9.70
C MET A 20 17.57 -18.82 -10.25
N THR A 21 17.24 -20.03 -10.66
CA THR A 21 15.88 -20.40 -11.05
C THR A 21 15.02 -20.73 -9.83
N GLY A 22 13.69 -20.64 -9.95
CA GLY A 22 12.78 -21.05 -8.88
C GLY A 22 12.96 -22.52 -8.47
N HIS A 23 13.26 -23.41 -9.43
CA HIS A 23 13.60 -24.81 -9.15
C HIS A 23 14.88 -24.92 -8.31
N ARG A 24 15.92 -24.18 -8.69
CA ARG A 24 17.21 -24.17 -7.96
C ARG A 24 17.02 -23.64 -6.54
N TRP A 25 16.30 -22.54 -6.37
CA TRP A 25 16.00 -21.96 -5.06
C TRP A 25 15.27 -22.94 -4.13
N VAL A 26 14.22 -23.63 -4.62
CA VAL A 26 13.53 -24.65 -3.82
C VAL A 26 14.46 -25.82 -3.49
N SER A 27 15.25 -26.28 -4.45
CA SER A 27 16.23 -27.35 -4.24
C SER A 27 17.25 -26.98 -3.16
N GLU A 28 17.77 -25.75 -3.16
CA GLU A 28 18.71 -25.27 -2.14
C GLU A 28 18.07 -25.22 -0.74
N ILE A 29 16.80 -24.80 -0.63
CA ILE A 29 16.07 -24.82 0.65
C ILE A 29 15.88 -26.24 1.17
N LEU A 30 15.46 -27.16 0.30
CA LEU A 30 15.15 -28.54 0.70
C LEU A 30 16.41 -29.36 0.97
N ASN A 31 17.53 -29.08 0.31
CA ASN A 31 18.77 -29.82 0.48
C ASN A 31 19.78 -29.13 1.39
N GLY A 32 19.49 -27.90 1.82
CA GLY A 32 20.28 -27.16 2.80
C GLY A 32 20.00 -27.57 4.25
N HIS A 33 20.38 -26.69 5.18
CA HIS A 33 20.18 -26.93 6.61
C HIS A 33 18.67 -27.08 6.93
N PRO A 34 18.26 -28.00 7.84
CA PRO A 34 16.84 -28.23 8.14
C PRO A 34 16.03 -26.98 8.52
N ILE A 35 16.70 -25.97 9.07
CA ILE A 35 16.07 -24.68 9.42
C ILE A 35 15.62 -23.89 8.19
N CYS A 36 16.24 -24.06 7.02
CA CYS A 36 15.95 -23.29 5.81
C CYS A 36 14.50 -23.51 5.38
N CYS A 37 14.04 -24.75 5.37
CA CYS A 37 12.65 -25.09 5.06
C CYS A 37 11.67 -24.45 6.07
N TYR A 38 12.03 -24.42 7.35
CA TYR A 38 11.20 -23.78 8.36
C TYR A 38 11.17 -22.26 8.21
N GLN A 39 12.29 -21.61 7.93
CA GLN A 39 12.34 -20.15 7.75
C GLN A 39 11.55 -19.71 6.51
N MET A 40 11.64 -20.47 5.42
CA MET A 40 11.04 -20.09 4.13
C MET A 40 9.59 -20.56 4.00
N PHE A 41 9.29 -21.79 4.44
CA PHE A 41 7.98 -22.43 4.24
C PHE A 41 7.21 -22.63 5.56
N ARG A 42 7.77 -22.23 6.71
CA ARG A 42 7.14 -22.32 8.04
C ARG A 42 6.82 -23.74 8.50
N MET A 43 7.50 -24.73 7.92
CA MET A 43 7.34 -26.14 8.28
C MET A 43 8.64 -26.93 8.07
N LYS A 44 8.71 -28.09 8.70
CA LYS A 44 9.82 -29.02 8.51
C LYS A 44 9.81 -29.58 7.08
N LYS A 45 10.99 -29.87 6.54
CA LYS A 45 11.17 -30.46 5.18
C LYS A 45 10.22 -31.62 4.91
N LEU A 46 10.13 -32.58 5.83
CA LEU A 46 9.29 -33.76 5.65
C LEU A 46 7.80 -33.40 5.51
N VAL A 47 7.32 -32.46 6.30
CA VAL A 47 5.93 -31.97 6.24
C VAL A 47 5.67 -31.26 4.90
N PHE A 48 6.63 -30.49 4.41
CA PHE A 48 6.51 -29.82 3.11
C PHE A 48 6.44 -30.83 1.96
N LEU A 49 7.29 -31.86 1.98
CA LEU A 49 7.29 -32.92 0.97
C LEU A 49 5.98 -33.71 1.01
N GLU A 50 5.54 -34.12 2.20
CA GLU A 50 4.28 -34.84 2.40
C GLU A 50 3.09 -34.01 1.92
N LEU A 51 3.06 -32.71 2.21
CA LEU A 51 2.03 -31.81 1.70
C LEU A 51 2.03 -31.74 0.17
N CYS A 52 3.20 -31.65 -0.47
CA CYS A 52 3.30 -31.64 -1.93
C CYS A 52 2.75 -32.94 -2.53
N ASP A 53 3.12 -34.09 -1.95
CA ASP A 53 2.67 -35.40 -2.40
C ASP A 53 1.15 -35.56 -2.23
N ILE A 54 0.58 -35.10 -1.11
CA ILE A 54 -0.87 -35.08 -0.87
C ILE A 54 -1.59 -34.19 -1.88
N LEU A 55 -1.07 -32.97 -2.14
CA LEU A 55 -1.68 -32.05 -3.10
C LEU A 55 -1.65 -32.61 -4.53
N GLU A 56 -0.57 -33.27 -4.92
CA GLU A 56 -0.47 -33.92 -6.25
C GLU A 56 -1.38 -35.14 -6.35
N SER A 57 -1.30 -36.06 -5.39
CA SER A 57 -1.98 -37.36 -5.46
C SER A 57 -3.48 -37.29 -5.16
N LYS A 58 -3.90 -36.49 -4.17
CA LYS A 58 -5.28 -36.45 -3.66
C LYS A 58 -6.10 -35.29 -4.21
N TYR A 59 -5.46 -34.15 -4.44
CA TYR A 59 -6.13 -32.91 -4.87
C TYR A 59 -5.82 -32.52 -6.31
N ASN A 60 -5.13 -33.39 -7.07
CA ASN A 60 -4.83 -33.22 -8.48
C ASN A 60 -4.07 -31.93 -8.81
N LEU A 61 -3.24 -31.42 -7.89
CA LEU A 61 -2.34 -30.31 -8.19
C LEU A 61 -1.32 -30.80 -9.23
N LYS A 62 -1.43 -30.33 -10.47
CA LYS A 62 -0.53 -30.73 -11.56
C LYS A 62 0.65 -29.77 -11.69
N LYS A 63 1.83 -30.31 -11.98
CA LYS A 63 2.98 -29.50 -12.43
C LYS A 63 2.67 -28.87 -13.78
N THR A 64 3.32 -27.75 -14.08
CA THR A 64 3.33 -27.18 -15.44
C THR A 64 4.66 -27.48 -16.11
N ARG A 65 4.78 -27.19 -17.41
CA ARG A 65 6.03 -27.37 -18.18
C ARG A 65 7.25 -26.76 -17.48
N ASN A 66 7.07 -25.64 -16.78
CA ASN A 66 8.18 -24.85 -16.22
C ASN A 66 8.19 -24.80 -14.68
N VAL A 67 7.18 -25.34 -14.00
CA VAL A 67 7.05 -25.24 -12.53
C VAL A 67 6.63 -26.58 -11.94
N SER A 68 7.49 -27.14 -11.09
CA SER A 68 7.20 -28.34 -10.30
C SER A 68 6.15 -28.08 -9.22
N ILE A 69 5.60 -29.15 -8.63
CA ILE A 69 4.70 -29.05 -7.47
C ILE A 69 5.38 -28.29 -6.32
N TYR A 70 6.61 -28.68 -5.98
CA TYR A 70 7.42 -28.01 -4.96
C TYR A 70 7.61 -26.52 -5.24
N GLY A 71 7.79 -26.14 -6.52
CA GLY A 71 7.86 -24.73 -6.93
C GLY A 71 6.57 -23.97 -6.67
N LYS A 72 5.41 -24.56 -6.99
CA LYS A 72 4.10 -23.92 -6.76
C LYS A 72 3.78 -23.78 -5.26
N VAL A 73 3.98 -24.85 -4.50
CA VAL A 73 3.69 -24.89 -3.07
C VAL A 73 4.69 -24.02 -2.28
N GLY A 74 5.97 -24.08 -2.63
CA GLY A 74 6.99 -23.21 -2.07
C GLY A 74 6.72 -21.73 -2.33
N LEU A 75 6.30 -21.38 -3.55
CA LEU A 75 5.90 -20.01 -3.89
C LEU A 75 4.68 -19.55 -3.09
N PHE A 76 3.69 -20.42 -2.88
CA PHE A 76 2.52 -20.11 -2.06
C PHE A 76 2.91 -19.71 -0.63
N PHE A 77 3.74 -20.50 0.04
CA PHE A 77 4.23 -20.17 1.39
C PHE A 77 5.17 -18.95 1.41
N TYR A 78 5.93 -18.75 0.35
CA TYR A 78 6.78 -17.58 0.22
C TYR A 78 5.97 -16.28 0.09
N ILE A 79 4.90 -16.28 -0.72
CA ILE A 79 3.99 -15.13 -0.84
C ILE A 79 3.35 -14.80 0.51
N GLU A 80 2.95 -15.81 1.28
CA GLU A 80 2.41 -15.62 2.63
C GLU A 80 3.44 -14.97 3.57
N THR A 81 4.72 -15.39 3.47
CA THR A 81 5.82 -14.72 4.19
C THR A 81 6.02 -13.27 3.76
N ILE A 82 6.03 -12.98 2.46
CA ILE A 82 6.11 -11.61 1.94
C ILE A 82 4.97 -10.77 2.49
N TYR A 83 3.75 -11.31 2.48
CA TYR A 83 2.57 -10.58 2.95
C TYR A 83 2.69 -10.17 4.42
N ARG A 84 3.22 -11.03 5.29
CA ARG A 84 3.49 -10.67 6.69
C ARG A 84 4.52 -9.53 6.82
N HIS A 85 5.61 -9.59 6.07
CA HIS A 85 6.60 -8.52 6.09
C HIS A 85 6.04 -7.22 5.53
N LEU A 86 5.25 -7.30 4.46
CA LEU A 86 4.53 -6.15 3.91
C LEU A 86 3.58 -5.57 4.94
N HIS A 87 2.84 -6.40 5.67
CA HIS A 87 1.94 -5.94 6.72
C HIS A 87 2.69 -5.24 7.86
N SER A 88 3.79 -5.83 8.34
CA SER A 88 4.62 -5.23 9.40
C SER A 88 5.24 -3.89 8.97
N VAL A 89 5.72 -3.81 7.73
CA VAL A 89 6.22 -2.53 7.16
C VAL A 89 5.09 -1.54 6.99
N LEU A 90 3.91 -1.97 6.53
CA LEU A 90 2.75 -1.11 6.39
C LEU A 90 2.32 -0.52 7.74
N GLU A 91 2.30 -1.32 8.81
CA GLU A 91 2.05 -0.83 10.17
C GLU A 91 3.06 0.23 10.59
N ALA A 92 4.36 -0.01 10.35
CA ALA A 92 5.41 0.96 10.64
C ALA A 92 5.24 2.26 9.83
N VAL A 93 4.91 2.15 8.54
CA VAL A 93 4.62 3.29 7.67
C VAL A 93 3.39 4.06 8.15
N CYS A 94 2.33 3.37 8.59
CA CYS A 94 1.14 4.01 9.16
C CYS A 94 1.44 4.75 10.46
N MET A 95 2.33 4.23 11.30
CA MET A 95 2.79 4.94 12.50
C MET A 95 3.63 6.17 12.12
N PHE A 96 4.58 6.01 11.20
CA PHE A 96 5.38 7.12 10.69
C PHE A 96 4.53 8.21 10.03
N ALA A 97 3.46 7.81 9.31
CA ALA A 97 2.51 8.73 8.71
C ALA A 97 1.88 9.68 9.73
N LYS A 98 1.59 9.22 10.95
CA LYS A 98 1.02 10.08 12.02
C LYS A 98 2.00 11.18 12.47
N ASP A 99 3.31 10.91 12.36
CA ASP A 99 4.33 11.87 12.77
C ASP A 99 4.62 12.93 11.70
N ILE A 100 4.46 12.58 10.41
CA ILE A 100 4.76 13.45 9.27
C ILE A 100 3.52 14.13 8.67
N ILE A 101 2.35 13.50 8.73
CA ILE A 101 1.09 14.07 8.25
C ILE A 101 0.46 14.84 9.39
N LYS A 102 0.96 16.06 9.59
CA LYS A 102 0.43 17.01 10.56
C LYS A 102 0.81 18.43 10.12
N PRO A 103 0.05 19.45 10.55
CA PRO A 103 0.45 20.83 10.35
C PRO A 103 1.83 21.11 10.97
N VAL A 104 2.64 21.91 10.28
CA VAL A 104 3.92 22.41 10.83
C VAL A 104 3.67 23.24 12.09
N ASP A 105 2.65 24.10 12.07
CA ASP A 105 2.13 24.81 13.24
C ASP A 105 0.69 24.34 13.55
N PRO A 106 0.49 23.47 14.56
CA PRO A 106 -0.84 23.04 14.98
C PRO A 106 -1.74 24.16 15.54
N SER A 107 -1.16 25.31 15.88
CA SER A 107 -1.91 26.45 16.41
C SER A 107 -2.44 27.39 15.33
N PHE A 108 -2.00 27.23 14.09
CA PHE A 108 -2.41 28.02 12.93
C PHE A 108 -2.37 29.54 13.19
N ARG A 109 -1.36 30.01 13.94
CA ARG A 109 -1.32 31.40 14.42
C ARG A 109 -0.99 32.40 13.32
N ASP A 110 -0.23 31.95 12.33
CA ASP A 110 0.26 32.80 11.24
C ASP A 110 -0.37 32.39 9.91
N THR A 111 -0.93 33.37 9.20
CA THR A 111 -1.28 33.19 7.78
C THR A 111 -0.01 33.05 6.97
N LEU A 112 0.03 32.09 6.05
CA LEU A 112 1.20 31.89 5.21
C LEU A 112 1.48 33.11 4.31
N ASP A 113 2.74 33.53 4.31
CA ASP A 113 3.29 34.65 3.53
C ASP A 113 2.88 34.62 2.04
N GLU A 114 2.79 33.43 1.45
CA GLU A 114 2.42 33.23 0.04
C GLU A 114 1.00 33.75 -0.26
N ILE A 115 0.05 33.53 0.65
CA ILE A 115 -1.32 34.03 0.54
C ILE A 115 -1.35 35.52 0.83
N LEU A 116 -0.62 35.98 1.85
CA LEU A 116 -0.59 37.38 2.24
C LEU A 116 -0.02 38.29 1.16
N LYS A 117 0.89 37.78 0.32
CA LYS A 117 1.52 38.51 -0.79
C LYS A 117 0.66 38.50 -2.07
N ASP A 118 -0.22 37.52 -2.29
CA ASP A 118 -1.10 37.53 -3.46
C ASP A 118 -2.38 38.35 -3.19
N ALA A 119 -2.43 39.56 -3.75
CA ALA A 119 -3.56 40.48 -3.62
C ALA A 119 -4.91 39.90 -4.11
N ARG A 120 -4.89 38.89 -4.99
CA ARG A 120 -6.11 38.23 -5.50
C ARG A 120 -6.65 37.21 -4.51
N TYR A 121 -5.79 36.46 -3.84
CA TYR A 121 -6.19 35.38 -2.93
C TYR A 121 -6.31 35.83 -1.47
N ARG A 122 -5.49 36.80 -1.05
CA ARG A 122 -5.49 37.35 0.32
C ARG A 122 -6.88 37.64 0.89
N PRO A 123 -7.82 38.29 0.17
CA PRO A 123 -9.13 38.63 0.75
C PRO A 123 -9.99 37.41 1.07
N TYR A 124 -9.76 36.28 0.39
CA TYR A 124 -10.60 35.08 0.49
C TYR A 124 -9.98 34.00 1.36
N PHE A 125 -8.65 33.96 1.47
CA PHE A 125 -7.91 32.86 2.09
C PHE A 125 -7.05 33.27 3.30
N ARG A 126 -7.21 34.48 3.84
CA ARG A 126 -6.40 35.01 4.96
C ARG A 126 -6.35 34.08 6.18
N ASP A 127 -7.40 33.34 6.47
CA ASP A 127 -7.46 32.45 7.65
C ASP A 127 -7.62 30.98 7.25
N CYS A 128 -7.44 30.68 5.95
CA CYS A 128 -7.45 29.31 5.48
C CYS A 128 -6.15 28.62 5.89
N ILE A 129 -6.29 27.45 6.50
CA ILE A 129 -5.17 26.62 6.95
C ILE A 129 -4.72 25.60 5.89
N GLY A 130 -5.52 25.42 4.84
CA GLY A 130 -5.29 24.46 3.78
C GLY A 130 -6.50 24.25 2.89
N ALA A 131 -6.32 23.44 1.84
CA ALA A 131 -7.39 22.99 0.96
C ALA A 131 -7.83 21.57 1.35
N ILE A 132 -9.15 21.33 1.31
CA ILE A 132 -9.75 20.02 1.54
C ILE A 132 -10.17 19.44 0.20
N ASP A 133 -9.76 18.21 -0.09
CA ASP A 133 -10.26 17.45 -1.24
C ASP A 133 -10.59 16.00 -0.85
N GLY A 134 -11.47 15.37 -1.62
CA GLY A 134 -11.90 13.99 -1.41
C GLY A 134 -11.46 13.11 -2.57
N THR A 135 -10.73 12.03 -2.29
CA THR A 135 -10.34 11.03 -3.30
C THR A 135 -11.04 9.68 -3.07
N HIS A 136 -11.75 9.20 -4.09
CA HIS A 136 -12.42 7.90 -4.01
C HIS A 136 -11.43 6.75 -4.21
N ILE A 137 -11.13 6.02 -3.15
CA ILE A 137 -10.26 4.83 -3.18
C ILE A 137 -11.14 3.57 -3.22
N ARG A 138 -10.76 2.59 -4.05
CA ARG A 138 -11.46 1.30 -4.14
C ARG A 138 -11.33 0.54 -2.82
N VAL A 139 -12.44 -0.03 -2.37
CA VAL A 139 -12.48 -0.85 -1.16
C VAL A 139 -13.14 -2.19 -1.47
N CYS A 140 -12.67 -3.25 -0.80
CA CYS A 140 -13.33 -4.54 -0.81
C CYS A 140 -14.20 -4.62 0.45
N VAL A 141 -15.51 -4.72 0.27
CA VAL A 141 -16.47 -4.79 1.39
C VAL A 141 -17.41 -5.98 1.22
N PRO A 142 -17.92 -6.56 2.32
CA PRO A 142 -18.89 -7.65 2.27
C PRO A 142 -20.12 -7.31 1.43
N SER A 143 -20.71 -8.30 0.75
CA SER A 143 -21.81 -8.11 -0.21
C SER A 143 -22.99 -7.31 0.36
N HIS A 144 -23.33 -7.51 1.64
CA HIS A 144 -24.44 -6.81 2.30
C HIS A 144 -24.17 -5.33 2.58
N LEU A 145 -22.91 -4.86 2.51
CA LEU A 145 -22.53 -3.45 2.67
C LEU A 145 -22.22 -2.76 1.34
N GLN A 146 -22.15 -3.49 0.21
CA GLN A 146 -21.74 -2.90 -1.07
C GLN A 146 -22.63 -1.74 -1.52
N GLY A 147 -23.92 -1.73 -1.15
CA GLY A 147 -24.85 -0.66 -1.49
C GLY A 147 -24.40 0.73 -1.01
N VAL A 148 -23.86 0.83 0.22
CA VAL A 148 -23.45 2.13 0.78
C VAL A 148 -22.08 2.61 0.26
N TYR A 149 -21.26 1.69 -0.26
CA TYR A 149 -19.95 2.01 -0.84
C TYR A 149 -20.00 2.11 -2.37
N SER A 150 -21.15 1.87 -3.01
CA SER A 150 -21.25 1.86 -4.48
C SER A 150 -21.00 3.27 -5.04
N GLY A 151 -19.86 3.42 -5.73
CA GLY A 151 -19.52 4.67 -6.39
C GLY A 151 -20.23 4.81 -7.74
N ARG A 152 -20.13 6.01 -8.34
CA ARG A 152 -20.72 6.34 -9.66
C ARG A 152 -20.33 5.38 -10.79
N LYS A 153 -19.15 4.73 -10.70
CA LYS A 153 -18.64 3.79 -11.70
C LYS A 153 -19.00 2.32 -11.44
N GLY A 154 -19.90 2.04 -10.49
CA GLY A 154 -20.43 0.70 -10.22
C GLY A 154 -19.51 -0.22 -9.41
N TYR A 155 -18.38 0.28 -8.91
CA TYR A 155 -17.52 -0.44 -7.97
C TYR A 155 -17.52 0.26 -6.60
N THR A 156 -17.19 -0.50 -5.55
CA THR A 156 -17.18 0.00 -4.19
C THR A 156 -15.98 0.90 -3.91
N THR A 157 -16.23 2.09 -3.37
CA THR A 157 -15.23 3.08 -3.00
C THR A 157 -15.58 3.73 -1.66
N THR A 158 -14.56 4.14 -0.92
CA THR A 158 -14.73 5.12 0.17
C THR A 158 -14.07 6.44 -0.24
N ASN A 159 -14.64 7.56 0.20
CA ASN A 159 -14.04 8.87 -0.03
C ASN A 159 -13.01 9.13 1.07
N VAL A 160 -11.74 9.24 0.70
CA VAL A 160 -10.66 9.62 1.60
C VAL A 160 -10.50 11.13 1.54
N MET A 161 -10.75 11.79 2.66
CA MET A 161 -10.52 13.22 2.82
C MET A 161 -9.03 13.47 3.01
N ILE A 162 -8.53 14.47 2.31
CA ILE A 162 -7.15 14.93 2.41
C ILE A 162 -7.17 16.44 2.59
N VAL A 163 -6.41 16.93 3.56
CA VAL A 163 -6.12 18.35 3.74
C VAL A 163 -4.67 18.58 3.35
N CYS A 164 -4.42 19.54 2.46
CA CYS A 164 -3.08 20.01 2.14
C CYS A 164 -2.89 21.47 2.55
N ASP A 165 -1.70 21.80 3.04
CA ASP A 165 -1.30 23.19 3.19
C ASP A 165 -0.99 23.84 1.84
N PHE A 166 -0.60 25.11 1.86
CA PHE A 166 -0.27 25.86 0.64
C PHE A 166 1.06 25.45 0.01
N SER A 167 1.91 24.71 0.74
CA SER A 167 3.10 24.05 0.19
C SER A 167 2.77 22.71 -0.49
N MET A 168 1.46 22.37 -0.59
CA MET A 168 0.94 21.09 -1.08
C MET A 168 1.38 19.88 -0.24
N CYS A 169 1.75 20.09 1.02
CA CYS A 169 2.03 19.01 1.96
C CYS A 169 0.73 18.55 2.62
N PHE A 170 0.54 17.23 2.74
CA PHE A 170 -0.62 16.70 3.45
C PHE A 170 -0.48 16.94 4.96
N THR A 171 -1.50 17.57 5.55
CA THR A 171 -1.56 17.88 6.98
C THR A 171 -2.61 17.07 7.72
N PHE A 172 -3.55 16.47 6.98
CA PHE A 172 -4.55 15.55 7.54
C PHE A 172 -5.05 14.58 6.45
N VAL A 173 -5.21 13.30 6.80
CA VAL A 173 -5.77 12.28 5.90
C VAL A 173 -6.69 11.37 6.70
N TRP A 174 -7.91 11.15 6.22
CA TRP A 174 -8.86 10.24 6.87
C TRP A 174 -9.82 9.58 5.88
N ALA A 175 -10.18 8.32 6.11
CA ALA A 175 -11.19 7.63 5.32
C ALA A 175 -12.58 8.00 5.82
N ASP A 176 -13.47 8.44 4.92
CA ASP A 176 -14.79 9.01 5.20
C ASP A 176 -14.75 10.47 5.72
N ILE A 177 -15.09 11.42 4.84
CA ILE A 177 -15.21 12.86 5.13
C ILE A 177 -16.15 13.09 6.32
N LEU A 178 -17.29 12.40 6.36
CA LEU A 178 -18.32 12.66 7.36
C LEU A 178 -17.86 12.21 8.75
N GLU A 179 -17.13 11.10 8.80
CA GLU A 179 -16.52 10.61 10.02
C GLU A 179 -15.44 11.56 10.54
N ALA A 180 -14.57 12.03 9.63
CA ALA A 180 -13.48 12.95 9.96
C ALA A 180 -13.97 14.23 10.65
N LEU A 181 -15.07 14.80 10.15
CA LEU A 181 -15.65 16.04 10.68
C LEU A 181 -16.44 15.81 11.99
N ARG A 182 -16.95 14.60 12.24
CA ARG A 182 -17.85 14.32 13.37
C ARG A 182 -17.16 13.74 14.59
N LYS A 183 -15.98 13.15 14.45
CA LYS A 183 -15.28 12.49 15.57
C LYS A 183 -14.20 13.41 16.16
N PRO A 184 -14.42 14.02 17.35
CA PRO A 184 -13.45 14.94 17.94
C PRO A 184 -12.10 14.30 18.22
N ALA A 185 -12.08 12.99 18.52
CA ALA A 185 -10.86 12.22 18.76
C ALA A 185 -9.92 12.13 17.54
N LEU A 186 -10.40 12.49 16.34
CA LEU A 186 -9.55 12.54 15.15
C LEU A 186 -8.75 13.84 15.05
N HIS A 187 -9.00 14.81 15.93
CA HIS A 187 -8.30 16.09 15.95
C HIS A 187 -8.27 16.78 14.58
N PHE A 188 -9.41 16.72 13.86
CA PHE A 188 -9.55 17.39 12.57
C PHE A 188 -9.19 18.88 12.75
N PRO A 189 -8.26 19.41 11.93
CA PRO A 189 -7.78 20.77 12.11
C PRO A 189 -8.85 21.79 11.75
N HIS A 190 -9.00 22.81 12.58
CA HIS A 190 -9.92 23.91 12.34
C HIS A 190 -9.10 25.21 12.21
N PRO A 191 -9.49 26.14 11.32
CA PRO A 191 -8.89 27.46 11.29
C PRO A 191 -9.05 28.16 12.64
N PRO A 192 -8.18 29.13 12.96
CA PRO A 192 -8.36 29.94 14.16
C PRO A 192 -9.75 30.58 14.16
N GLN A 193 -10.32 30.80 15.35
CA GLN A 193 -11.60 31.51 15.44
C GLN A 193 -11.42 32.89 14.80
N GLY A 194 -12.19 33.17 13.76
CA GLY A 194 -12.15 34.45 13.06
C GLY A 194 -12.39 35.59 14.05
N THR A 195 -11.61 36.67 13.91
CA THR A 195 -11.82 37.92 14.64
C THR A 195 -13.12 38.60 14.23
#